data_AF-A0A2S9VF36-F1
#
_entry.id   AF-A0A2S9VF36-F1
#
_cell.length_a   1.000
_cell.length_b   1.000
_cell.length_c   1.000
_cell.angle_alpha   90.00
_cell.angle_beta   90.00
_cell.angle_gamma   90.00
#
_symmetry.space_group_name_H-M   'P 1'
#
loop_
_entity.id
_entity.type
_entity.pdbx_description
1 polymer ?
#
loop_
_entity_poly.entity_id
_entity_poly.type
_entity_poly.pdbx_seq_one_letter_code
_entity_poly.pdbx_strand_id
1 'polypeptide(L)'
;MKLKCCGKYKNWKFSGSVSFLDMFGLTILLAFYLFAISAISIVVGSLFYSVIMAFFEFGQFRFLLEFGVEFTLFIVFLIKSLGKFLHACSYLLNYRLTIRQRCSVCGSANTLLDVPKNTDPF
;
A
#
# COMPACT_ATOMS: atom_id res chain seq x y z
N MET A 1 6.11 8.41 8.56
CA MET A 1 5.06 9.43 8.30
C MET A 1 4.50 9.93 9.62
N LYS A 2 4.47 11.25 9.88
CA LYS A 2 3.84 11.80 11.09
C LYS A 2 2.32 11.88 10.88
N LEU A 3 1.58 10.92 11.47
CA LEU A 3 0.11 10.78 11.39
C LEU A 3 -0.63 11.80 12.27
N LYS A 4 0.04 12.34 13.28
CA LYS A 4 -0.50 13.36 14.19
C LYS A 4 0.08 14.72 13.84
N CYS A 5 -0.77 15.74 13.84
CA CYS A 5 -0.38 17.14 13.72
C CYS A 5 -1.28 17.95 14.65
N CYS A 6 -0.68 18.84 15.45
CA CYS A 6 -1.39 19.62 16.47
C CYS A 6 -2.23 18.75 17.44
N GLY A 7 -1.71 17.58 17.84
CA GLY A 7 -2.39 16.66 18.76
C GLY A 7 -3.61 15.91 18.18
N LYS A 8 -4.04 16.21 16.95
CA LYS A 8 -5.16 15.54 16.28
C LYS A 8 -4.67 14.69 15.10
N TYR A 9 -5.47 13.69 14.74
CA TYR A 9 -5.26 12.88 13.55
C TYR A 9 -5.49 13.72 12.29
N LYS A 10 -4.62 13.55 11.29
CA LYS A 10 -4.77 14.22 9.99
C LYS A 10 -5.94 13.61 9.22
N ASN A 11 -6.75 14.45 8.59
CA ASN A 11 -7.83 14.03 7.70
C ASN A 11 -7.25 13.61 6.36
N TRP A 12 -7.71 12.49 5.84
CA TRP A 12 -7.31 11.97 4.53
C TRP A 12 -8.30 12.46 3.48
N LYS A 13 -7.79 13.08 2.42
CA LYS A 13 -8.58 13.49 1.27
C LYS A 13 -8.02 12.80 0.04
N PHE A 14 -8.85 11.95 -0.55
CA PHE A 14 -8.60 11.30 -1.83
C PHE A 14 -9.25 12.15 -2.92
N SER A 15 -8.48 12.50 -3.93
CA SER A 15 -8.97 13.23 -5.10
C SER A 15 -8.37 12.59 -6.33
N GLY A 16 -9.20 12.33 -7.34
CA GLY A 16 -8.73 11.76 -8.60
C GLY A 16 -9.65 12.13 -9.74
N SER A 17 -9.08 12.12 -10.94
CA SER A 17 -9.81 12.30 -12.19
C SER A 17 -9.44 11.13 -13.11
N VAL A 18 -10.44 10.38 -13.56
CA VAL A 18 -10.30 9.16 -14.35
C VAL A 18 -11.39 9.19 -15.41
N SER A 19 -11.06 8.88 -16.67
CA SER A 19 -12.05 8.63 -17.72
C SER A 19 -12.78 7.32 -17.46
N PHE A 20 -14.06 7.20 -17.81
CA PHE A 20 -14.84 5.99 -17.52
C PHE A 20 -14.21 4.71 -18.11
N LEU A 21 -13.65 4.78 -19.31
CA LEU A 21 -12.90 3.68 -19.94
C LEU A 21 -11.64 3.30 -19.14
N ASP A 22 -10.87 4.30 -18.71
CA ASP A 22 -9.67 4.12 -17.90
C ASP A 22 -9.98 3.58 -16.50
N MET A 23 -11.18 3.86 -15.96
CA MET A 23 -11.64 3.29 -14.70
C MET A 23 -11.80 1.77 -14.80
N PHE A 24 -12.36 1.28 -15.90
CA PHE A 24 -12.47 -0.16 -16.15
C PHE A 24 -11.09 -0.80 -16.30
N GLY A 25 -10.21 -0.19 -17.09
CA GLY A 25 -8.82 -0.65 -17.23
C GLY A 25 -8.10 -0.72 -15.89
N LEU A 26 -8.23 0.32 -15.06
CA LEU A 26 -7.61 0.39 -13.74
C LEU A 26 -8.15 -0.70 -12.81
N THR A 27 -9.47 -0.95 -12.87
CA THR A 27 -10.12 -1.97 -12.04
C THR A 27 -9.63 -3.37 -12.39
N ILE A 28 -9.51 -3.68 -13.70
CA ILE A 28 -9.01 -4.98 -14.17
C ILE A 28 -7.54 -5.18 -13.75
N LEU A 29 -6.70 -4.16 -13.97
CA LEU A 29 -5.29 -4.21 -13.59
C LEU A 29 -5.14 -4.38 -12.07
N LEU A 30 -5.90 -3.63 -11.28
CA LEU A 30 -5.88 -3.73 -9.82
C LEU A 30 -6.36 -5.11 -9.34
N ALA A 31 -7.39 -5.67 -9.97
CA ALA A 31 -7.87 -7.01 -9.64
C ALA A 31 -6.80 -8.07 -9.89
N PHE A 32 -6.10 -8.00 -11.03
CA PHE A 32 -5.00 -8.91 -11.34
C PHE A 32 -3.83 -8.76 -10.36
N TYR A 33 -3.47 -7.53 -10.03
CA TYR A 33 -2.45 -7.24 -9.01
C TYR A 33 -2.83 -7.83 -7.65
N LEU A 34 -4.06 -7.59 -7.18
CA LEU A 34 -4.54 -8.11 -5.90
C LEU A 34 -4.59 -9.63 -5.88
N PHE A 35 -4.95 -10.27 -7.00
CA PHE A 35 -4.91 -11.73 -7.15
C PHE A 35 -3.48 -12.28 -7.05
N ALA A 36 -2.51 -11.65 -7.71
CA ALA A 36 -1.11 -12.06 -7.60
C ALA A 36 -0.59 -11.89 -6.16
N ILE A 37 -0.89 -10.76 -5.52
CA ILE A 37 -0.52 -10.51 -4.13
C ILE A 37 -1.20 -11.50 -3.17
N SER A 38 -2.46 -11.85 -3.38
CA SER A 38 -3.16 -12.80 -2.51
C SER A 38 -2.56 -14.20 -2.63
N ALA A 39 -2.25 -14.66 -3.85
CA ALA A 39 -1.59 -15.94 -4.07
C ALA A 39 -0.23 -16.01 -3.36
N ILE A 40 0.60 -14.96 -3.51
CA ILE A 40 1.90 -14.86 -2.81
C ILE A 40 1.70 -14.85 -1.30
N SER A 41 0.72 -14.07 -0.81
CA SER A 41 0.45 -13.95 0.63
C SER A 41 -0.02 -15.27 1.25
N ILE A 42 -0.75 -16.10 0.49
CA ILE A 42 -1.15 -17.44 0.95
C ILE A 42 0.05 -18.36 1.06
N VAL A 43 0.95 -18.38 0.07
CA VAL A 43 2.17 -19.21 0.10
C VAL A 43 3.09 -18.77 1.24
N VAL A 44 3.31 -17.47 1.37
CA VAL A 44 4.11 -16.91 2.45
C VAL A 44 3.45 -17.18 3.81
N GLY A 45 2.12 -17.01 3.90
CA GLY A 45 1.35 -17.29 5.11
C GLY A 45 1.36 -18.76 5.53
N SER A 46 1.35 -19.71 4.58
CA SER A 46 1.42 -21.14 4.89
C SER A 46 2.80 -21.54 5.40
N LEU A 47 3.86 -21.03 4.78
CA LEU A 47 5.23 -21.17 5.30
C LEU A 47 5.32 -20.62 6.72
N PHE A 48 4.72 -19.46 6.95
CA PHE A 48 4.72 -18.85 8.27
C PHE A 48 3.93 -19.64 9.31
N TYR A 49 2.78 -20.20 8.94
CA TYR A 49 1.97 -21.03 9.83
C TYR A 49 2.75 -22.27 10.30
N SER A 50 3.42 -22.97 9.40
CA SER A 50 4.25 -24.14 9.74
C SER A 50 5.35 -23.79 10.73
N VAL A 51 5.98 -22.63 10.56
CA VAL A 51 7.05 -22.16 11.43
C VAL A 51 6.51 -21.77 12.82
N ILE A 52 5.33 -21.12 12.88
CA ILE A 52 4.64 -20.83 14.15
C ILE A 52 4.26 -22.10 14.92
N MET A 53 3.74 -23.11 14.22
CA MET A 53 3.37 -24.38 14.85
C MET A 53 4.60 -25.09 15.44
N ALA A 54 5.72 -25.11 14.71
CA ALA A 54 6.98 -25.63 15.24
C ALA A 54 7.46 -24.84 16.47
N PHE A 55 7.27 -23.52 16.52
CA PHE A 55 7.64 -22.74 17.71
C PHE A 55 6.83 -23.09 18.95
N PHE A 56 5.53 -23.37 18.80
CA PHE A 56 4.68 -23.81 19.91
C PHE A 56 5.19 -25.11 20.53
N GLU A 57 5.80 -25.99 19.73
CA GLU A 57 6.39 -27.24 20.20
C GLU A 57 7.76 -27.06 20.87
N PHE A 58 8.61 -26.14 20.38
CA PHE A 58 10.00 -26.01 20.83
C PHE A 58 10.28 -24.85 21.80
N GLY A 59 9.31 -23.97 22.08
CA GLY A 59 9.39 -22.97 23.16
C GLY A 59 10.44 -21.86 23.00
N GLN A 60 10.87 -21.55 21.77
CA GLN A 60 11.95 -20.60 21.50
C GLN A 60 11.45 -19.18 21.16
N PHE A 61 11.52 -18.26 22.12
CA PHE A 61 11.07 -16.86 21.96
C PHE A 61 11.94 -15.99 21.03
N ARG A 62 13.23 -16.30 20.88
CA ARG A 62 14.16 -15.48 20.10
C ARG A 62 13.84 -15.47 18.60
N PHE A 63 13.33 -16.58 18.10
CA PHE A 63 12.85 -16.72 16.72
C PHE A 63 11.62 -15.87 16.42
N LEU A 64 10.73 -15.67 17.39
CA LEU A 64 9.47 -14.94 17.21
C LEU A 64 9.70 -13.44 16.94
N LEU A 65 10.75 -12.88 17.54
CA LEU A 65 11.18 -11.50 17.29
C LEU A 65 11.76 -11.32 15.88
N GLU A 66 12.67 -12.20 15.44
CA GLU A 66 13.22 -12.17 14.08
C GLU A 66 12.10 -12.34 13.03
N PHE A 67 11.14 -13.22 13.33
CA PHE A 67 10.00 -13.49 12.48
C PHE A 67 9.00 -12.33 12.39
N GLY A 68 8.76 -11.61 13.50
CA GLY A 68 7.94 -10.41 13.51
C GLY A 68 8.52 -9.30 12.63
N VAL A 69 9.85 -9.21 12.54
CA VAL A 69 10.54 -8.23 11.68
C VAL A 69 10.34 -8.59 10.20
N GLU A 70 10.55 -9.85 9.83
CA GLU A 70 10.31 -10.38 8.47
C GLU A 70 8.89 -10.09 7.98
N PHE A 71 7.89 -10.39 8.82
CA PHE A 71 6.49 -10.14 8.50
C PHE A 71 6.19 -8.64 8.34
N THR A 72 6.77 -7.80 9.20
CA THR A 72 6.63 -6.34 9.11
C THR A 72 7.25 -5.81 7.81
N LEU A 73 8.43 -6.32 7.42
CA LEU A 73 9.09 -5.96 6.16
C LEU A 73 8.24 -6.36 4.95
N PHE A 74 7.63 -7.55 4.99
CA PHE A 74 6.71 -8.01 3.94
C PHE A 74 5.52 -7.05 3.79
N ILE A 75 4.88 -6.62 4.88
CA ILE A 75 3.78 -5.64 4.82
C ILE A 75 4.26 -4.29 4.25
N VAL A 76 5.41 -3.79 4.70
CA VAL A 76 5.99 -2.54 4.18
C VAL A 76 6.27 -2.65 2.68
N PHE A 77 6.76 -3.80 2.23
CA PHE A 77 6.98 -4.08 0.82
C PHE A 77 5.67 -4.05 0.02
N LEU A 78 4.60 -4.70 0.51
CA LEU A 78 3.28 -4.68 -0.15
C LEU A 78 2.72 -3.26 -0.31
N ILE A 79 2.82 -2.44 0.75
CA ILE A 79 2.34 -1.05 0.72
C ILE A 79 3.16 -0.22 -0.29
N LYS A 80 4.49 -0.36 -0.29
CA LYS A 80 5.35 0.33 -1.26
C LYS A 80 5.11 -0.14 -2.70
N SER A 81 4.91 -1.44 -2.87
CA SER A 81 4.62 -2.07 -4.17
C SER A 81 3.32 -1.51 -4.75
N LEU A 82 2.27 -1.35 -3.94
CA LEU A 82 1.01 -0.79 -4.40
C LEU A 82 1.17 0.65 -4.94
N GLY A 83 1.96 1.48 -4.26
CA GLY A 83 2.27 2.83 -4.74
C GLY A 83 2.98 2.83 -6.10
N LYS A 84 3.96 1.93 -6.28
CA LYS A 84 4.66 1.75 -7.56
C LYS A 84 3.76 1.19 -8.65
N PHE A 85 2.87 0.26 -8.32
CA PHE A 85 1.90 -0.32 -9.24
C PHE A 85 0.95 0.77 -9.78
N LEU A 86 0.42 1.62 -8.90
CA LEU A 86 -0.41 2.75 -9.33
C LEU A 86 0.38 3.69 -10.25
N HIS A 87 1.60 4.06 -9.89
CA HIS A 87 2.47 4.83 -10.78
C HIS A 87 2.78 4.12 -12.12
N ALA A 88 2.86 2.79 -12.15
CA ALA A 88 3.03 2.06 -13.40
C ALA A 88 1.76 2.13 -14.27
N CYS A 89 0.59 2.01 -13.64
CA CYS A 89 -0.68 2.12 -14.33
C CYS A 89 -0.91 3.50 -14.97
N SER A 90 -0.31 4.58 -14.45
CA SER A 90 -0.47 5.92 -15.04
C SER A 90 0.24 6.08 -16.38
N TYR A 91 1.20 5.21 -16.70
CA TYR A 91 1.79 5.15 -18.05
C TYR A 91 0.87 4.45 -19.06
N LEU A 92 -0.01 3.56 -18.59
CA LEU A 92 -0.92 2.77 -19.43
C LEU A 92 -2.29 3.42 -19.58
N LEU A 93 -2.74 4.11 -18.53
CA LEU A 93 -4.09 4.66 -18.41
C LEU A 93 -4.02 6.14 -18.04
N ASN A 94 -4.93 6.94 -18.57
CA ASN A 94 -4.90 8.37 -18.34
C ASN A 94 -5.71 8.74 -17.08
N TYR A 95 -5.10 8.55 -15.92
CA TYR A 95 -5.72 8.89 -14.65
C TYR A 95 -4.81 9.70 -13.74
N ARG A 96 -5.46 10.47 -12.86
CA ARG A 96 -4.82 11.21 -11.77
C ARG A 96 -5.32 10.68 -10.44
N LEU A 97 -4.40 10.35 -9.54
CA LEU A 97 -4.71 10.00 -8.16
C LEU A 97 -3.83 10.81 -7.22
N THR A 98 -4.46 11.64 -6.39
CA THR A 98 -3.77 12.44 -5.39
C THR A 98 -4.33 12.11 -4.00
N ILE A 99 -3.45 11.61 -3.14
CA ILE A 99 -3.74 11.32 -1.72
C ILE A 99 -3.11 12.42 -0.89
N ARG A 100 -3.93 13.28 -0.28
CA ARG A 100 -3.48 14.37 0.59
C ARG A 100 -3.91 14.11 2.02
N GLN A 101 -3.00 14.35 2.96
CA GLN A 101 -3.31 14.48 4.37
C GLN A 101 -3.38 15.96 4.73
N ARG A 102 -4.50 16.42 5.27
CA ARG A 102 -4.64 17.77 5.84
C ARG A 102 -4.77 17.71 7.34
N CYS A 103 -4.02 18.55 8.06
CA CYS A 103 -4.31 18.80 9.46
C CYS A 103 -5.59 19.64 9.58
N SER A 104 -6.53 19.21 10.41
CA SER A 104 -7.78 19.92 10.68
C SER A 104 -7.59 21.20 11.51
N VAL A 105 -6.45 21.36 12.18
CA VAL A 105 -6.18 22.47 13.09
C VAL A 105 -5.35 23.57 12.41
N CYS A 106 -4.22 23.24 11.81
CA CYS A 106 -3.32 24.22 11.20
C CYS A 106 -3.40 24.29 9.66
N GLY A 107 -4.25 23.48 9.04
CA GLY A 107 -4.41 23.45 7.58
C GLY A 107 -3.22 22.87 6.79
N SER A 108 -2.12 22.49 7.45
CA SER A 108 -0.93 21.94 6.80
C SER A 108 -1.29 20.72 5.96
N ALA A 109 -0.98 20.75 4.67
CA ALA A 109 -1.25 19.67 3.73
C ALA A 109 0.05 18.94 3.36
N ASN A 110 0.08 17.63 3.55
CA ASN A 110 1.14 16.76 3.02
C ASN A 110 0.54 15.89 1.92
N THR A 111 1.14 15.91 0.73
CA THR A 111 0.87 14.94 -0.34
C THR A 111 1.59 13.62 0.00
N LEU A 112 0.84 12.52 0.08
CA LEU A 112 1.39 11.19 0.35
C LEU A 112 1.68 10.43 -0.94
N LEU A 113 0.81 10.59 -1.92
CA LEU A 113 0.91 9.99 -3.23
C LEU A 113 0.33 11.00 -4.21
N ASP A 114 1.09 11.33 -5.24
CA ASP A 114 0.60 12.11 -6.37
C ASP A 114 0.99 11.33 -7.63
N VAL A 115 0.00 10.76 -8.28
CA VAL A 115 0.17 10.03 -9.54
C VAL A 115 -0.15 11.02 -10.66
N PRO A 116 0.85 11.47 -11.44
CA PRO A 116 0.66 12.44 -12.51
C PRO A 116 -0.09 11.82 -13.69
N LYS A 117 -0.72 12.65 -14.52
CA LYS A 117 -1.31 12.18 -15.78
C LYS A 117 -0.22 11.91 -16.79
N ASN A 118 -0.48 10.98 -17.71
CA ASN A 118 0.41 10.71 -18.85
C ASN A 118 0.58 11.93 -19.78
N THR A 119 -0.32 12.92 -19.69
CA THR A 119 -0.28 14.17 -20.45
C THR A 119 0.40 15.33 -19.73
N ASP A 120 0.81 15.16 -18.47
CA ASP A 120 1.49 16.23 -17.73
C ASP A 120 2.95 16.32 -18.23
N PRO A 121 3.41 17.49 -18.72
CA PRO A 121 4.81 17.66 -19.11
C PRO A 121 5.69 17.58 -17.86
N PHE A 122 6.75 16.76 -17.96
CA PHE A 122 7.76 16.53 -16.93
C PHE A 122 8.37 17.82 -16.37
#